data_AF-A0A382W1Y6-F1
#
_entry.id   AF-A0A382W1Y6-F1
#
_cell.length_a   1.000
_cell.length_b   1.000
_cell.length_c   1.000
_cell.angle_alpha   90.00
_cell.angle_beta   90.00
_cell.angle_gamma   90.00
#
_symmetry.space_group_name_H-M   'P 1'
#
loop_
_entity.id
_entity.type
_entity.pdbx_description
1 polymer ?
#
loop_
_entity_poly.entity_id
_entity_poly.type
_entity_poly.pdbx_seq_one_letter_code
_entity_poly.pdbx_strand_id
1 'polypeptide(L)'
;MLSAFIRTAKLFGSPKLATTWAAEFIDDRIATPRHRKHVDYYVKRKFPIAEAISHASGVDITMAENQLNNLPKFLVNKNQNPGMKINWSATSELAAITYSLVRLLKPELVVETGVGAGVSSWTILSAMEENRIGNLISIDLPTPNTRLLPDVGYLVPKELRHRWDFQRGSSKTLL
;
A
#
# COMPACT_ATOMS: atom_id res chain seq x y z
N MET A 1 8.09 21.64 -20.48
CA MET A 1 8.76 22.70 -19.68
C MET A 1 7.75 23.69 -19.13
N LEU A 2 7.02 24.46 -19.96
CA LEU A 2 5.97 25.40 -19.53
C LEU A 2 4.85 24.74 -18.70
N SER A 3 4.47 23.51 -19.06
CA SER A 3 3.46 22.74 -18.34
C SER A 3 3.89 22.32 -16.93
N ALA A 4 5.18 22.05 -16.70
CA ALA A 4 5.70 21.71 -15.37
C ALA A 4 5.66 22.94 -14.46
N PHE A 5 6.06 24.10 -14.99
CA PHE A 5 6.05 25.38 -14.26
C PHE A 5 4.64 25.79 -13.81
N ILE A 6 3.65 25.71 -14.71
CA ILE A 6 2.23 26.01 -14.40
C ILE A 6 1.64 25.02 -13.38
N ARG A 7 2.12 23.78 -13.34
CA ARG A 7 1.64 22.71 -12.42
C ARG A 7 2.21 22.85 -11.02
N THR A 8 3.51 23.14 -10.93
CA THR A 8 4.16 23.56 -9.70
C THR A 8 3.45 24.79 -9.14
N ALA A 9 3.15 25.78 -9.99
CA ALA A 9 2.36 26.95 -9.60
C ALA A 9 0.93 26.59 -9.11
N LYS A 10 0.24 25.61 -9.71
CA LYS A 10 -1.08 25.12 -9.22
C LYS A 10 -0.99 24.38 -7.88
N LEU A 11 0.06 23.60 -7.65
CA LEU A 11 0.32 22.96 -6.35
C LEU A 11 0.51 24.04 -5.26
N PHE A 12 1.28 25.09 -5.57
CA PHE A 12 1.42 26.28 -4.73
C PHE A 12 0.18 27.18 -4.69
N GLY A 13 -0.80 26.97 -5.58
CA GLY A 13 -2.10 27.64 -5.57
C GLY A 13 -2.99 27.23 -4.39
N SER A 14 -2.67 26.12 -3.72
CA SER A 14 -3.20 25.76 -2.40
C SER A 14 -2.04 25.65 -1.40
N PRO A 15 -1.71 26.73 -0.67
CA PRO A 15 -0.56 26.76 0.23
C PRO A 15 -0.56 25.61 1.26
N LYS A 16 -1.75 25.22 1.73
CA LYS A 16 -1.94 24.11 2.67
C LYS A 16 -1.55 22.75 2.08
N LEU A 17 -1.91 22.48 0.82
CA LEU A 17 -1.58 21.22 0.15
C LEU A 17 -0.08 21.14 -0.17
N ALA A 18 0.50 22.26 -0.62
CA ALA A 18 1.93 22.36 -0.90
C ALA A 18 2.80 22.18 0.35
N THR A 19 2.38 22.75 1.48
CA THR A 19 3.09 22.60 2.77
C THR A 19 2.98 21.18 3.33
N THR A 20 1.80 20.56 3.28
CA THR A 20 1.64 19.14 3.60
C THR A 20 2.52 18.26 2.71
N TRP A 21 2.51 18.49 1.40
CA TRP A 21 3.34 17.72 0.48
C TRP A 21 4.85 17.91 0.71
N ALA A 22 5.31 19.14 0.97
CA ALA A 22 6.72 19.39 1.26
C ALA A 22 7.17 18.71 2.57
N ALA A 23 6.36 18.80 3.61
CA ALA A 23 6.66 18.17 4.90
C ALA A 23 6.61 16.63 4.82
N GLU A 24 5.63 16.06 4.13
CA GLU A 24 5.41 14.62 4.09
C GLU A 24 6.22 13.90 3.00
N PHE A 25 6.62 14.56 1.90
CA PHE A 25 7.24 13.88 0.75
C PHE A 25 8.72 14.21 0.53
N ILE A 26 9.16 15.43 0.88
CA ILE A 26 10.58 15.82 0.75
C ILE A 26 11.37 15.33 1.95
N ASP A 27 10.79 15.46 3.15
CA ASP A 27 11.46 15.08 4.39
C ASP A 27 11.35 13.58 4.67
N ASP A 28 10.30 12.87 4.23
CA ASP A 28 10.07 11.45 4.55
C ASP A 28 10.74 10.45 3.57
N ARG A 29 11.90 10.81 3.01
CA ARG A 29 12.73 9.79 2.36
C ARG A 29 13.19 8.83 3.45
N ILE A 30 12.96 7.53 3.27
CA ILE A 30 13.37 6.42 4.17
C ILE A 30 14.85 6.52 4.66
N ALA A 31 15.68 7.32 3.99
CA ALA A 31 17.03 7.71 4.41
C ALA A 31 17.12 8.88 5.43
N THR A 32 16.03 9.28 6.10
CA THR A 32 16.12 10.35 7.10
C THR A 32 17.09 10.00 8.23
N PRO A 33 17.79 10.98 8.82
CA PRO A 33 18.57 10.75 10.03
C PRO A 33 17.76 10.14 11.18
N ARG A 34 16.43 10.34 11.19
CA ARG A 34 15.52 9.73 12.18
C ARG A 34 15.40 8.22 11.96
N HIS A 35 15.13 7.79 10.73
CA HIS A 35 14.95 6.35 10.44
C HIS A 35 16.27 5.57 10.58
N ARG A 36 17.40 6.19 10.20
CA ARG A 36 18.74 5.58 10.36
C ARG A 36 19.06 5.15 11.80
N LYS A 37 18.54 5.85 12.82
CA LYS A 37 18.72 5.48 14.23
C LYS A 37 18.00 4.20 14.63
N HIS A 38 17.01 3.75 13.84
CA HIS A 38 16.19 2.58 14.13
C HIS A 38 16.51 1.37 13.26
N VAL A 39 17.47 1.46 12.32
CA VAL A 39 17.83 0.34 11.43
C VAL A 39 18.23 -0.89 12.23
N ASP A 40 19.12 -0.73 13.22
CA ASP A 40 19.53 -1.84 14.09
C ASP A 40 18.37 -2.42 14.90
N TYR A 41 17.41 -1.57 15.30
CA TYR A 41 16.21 -2.00 15.99
C TYR A 41 15.34 -2.92 15.11
N TYR A 42 15.18 -2.58 13.83
CA TYR A 42 14.45 -3.40 12.86
C TYR A 42 15.18 -4.71 12.53
N VAL A 43 16.51 -4.65 12.32
CA VAL A 43 17.32 -5.83 12.01
C VAL A 43 17.24 -6.88 13.12
N LYS A 44 17.24 -6.45 14.39
CA LYS A 44 17.12 -7.35 15.55
C LYS A 44 15.73 -7.96 15.73
N ARG A 45 14.69 -7.41 15.07
CA ARG A 45 13.28 -7.83 15.18
C ARG A 45 12.72 -8.38 13.88
N LYS A 46 13.58 -8.70 12.91
CA LYS A 46 13.15 -9.36 11.69
C LYS A 46 12.69 -10.78 12.01
N PHE A 47 11.57 -11.18 11.44
CA PHE A 47 11.06 -12.53 11.49
C PHE A 47 11.08 -13.14 10.08
N PRO A 48 11.31 -14.46 9.96
CA PRO A 48 10.89 -15.20 8.77
C PRO A 48 9.40 -14.97 8.49
N ILE A 49 9.03 -14.90 7.21
CA ILE A 49 7.68 -14.47 6.81
C ILE A 49 6.57 -15.37 7.39
N ALA A 50 6.77 -16.69 7.36
CA ALA A 50 5.79 -17.63 7.93
C ALA A 50 5.64 -17.46 9.44
N GLU A 51 6.74 -17.28 10.18
CA GLU A 51 6.72 -17.02 11.62
C GLU A 51 6.02 -15.70 11.93
N ALA A 52 6.25 -14.65 11.13
CA ALA A 52 5.58 -13.36 11.29
C ALA A 52 4.06 -13.48 11.12
N ILE A 53 3.61 -14.23 10.10
CA ILE A 53 2.18 -14.46 9.85
C ILE A 53 1.57 -15.28 10.98
N SER A 54 2.22 -16.37 11.39
CA SER A 54 1.77 -17.21 12.51
C SER A 54 1.63 -16.38 13.79
N HIS A 55 2.65 -15.59 14.13
CA HIS A 55 2.64 -14.75 15.32
C HIS A 55 1.55 -13.67 15.25
N ALA A 56 1.40 -12.99 14.12
CA ALA A 56 0.44 -11.90 13.98
C ALA A 56 -1.02 -12.36 13.89
N SER A 57 -1.27 -13.57 13.38
CA SER A 57 -2.64 -14.10 13.21
C SER A 57 -3.05 -15.13 14.26
N GLY A 58 -2.11 -15.64 15.05
CA GLY A 58 -2.37 -16.70 16.04
C GLY A 58 -2.58 -18.09 15.43
N VAL A 59 -2.40 -18.25 14.11
CA VAL A 59 -2.49 -19.55 13.44
C VAL A 59 -1.18 -20.34 13.55
N ASP A 60 -1.28 -21.66 13.40
CA ASP A 60 -0.11 -22.53 13.37
C ASP A 60 0.83 -22.19 12.19
N ILE A 61 2.14 -22.39 12.39
CA ILE A 61 3.16 -22.09 11.38
C ILE A 61 2.95 -22.88 10.08
N THR A 62 2.50 -24.14 10.16
CA THR A 62 2.20 -24.95 8.96
C THR A 62 1.02 -24.37 8.19
N MET A 63 0.04 -23.75 8.88
CA MET A 63 -1.07 -23.06 8.21
C MET A 63 -0.59 -21.79 7.50
N ALA A 64 0.34 -21.04 8.11
CA ALA A 64 0.97 -19.89 7.49
C ALA A 64 1.80 -20.28 6.25
N GLU A 65 2.60 -21.35 6.34
CA GLU A 65 3.37 -21.89 5.22
C GLU A 65 2.47 -22.35 4.07
N ASN A 66 1.40 -23.09 4.40
CA ASN A 66 0.41 -23.51 3.41
C ASN A 66 -0.22 -22.30 2.70
N GLN A 67 -0.53 -21.23 3.44
CA GLN A 67 -1.07 -20.01 2.83
C GLN A 67 -0.06 -19.34 1.89
N LEU A 68 1.22 -19.28 2.26
CA LEU A 68 2.29 -18.72 1.42
C LEU A 68 2.59 -19.56 0.17
N ASN A 69 2.44 -20.88 0.27
CA ASN A 69 2.62 -21.78 -0.88
C ASN A 69 1.48 -21.71 -1.89
N ASN A 70 0.32 -21.15 -1.49
CA ASN A 70 -0.89 -21.04 -2.31
C ASN A 70 -1.24 -19.58 -2.66
N LEU A 71 -0.22 -18.74 -2.85
CA LEU A 71 -0.44 -17.35 -3.27
C LEU A 71 -0.96 -17.25 -4.71
N PRO A 72 -1.85 -16.29 -5.00
CA PRO A 72 -2.36 -16.08 -6.34
C PRO A 72 -1.23 -15.68 -7.30
N LYS A 73 -1.35 -16.12 -8.56
CA LYS A 73 -0.32 -15.94 -9.59
C LYS A 73 0.15 -14.48 -9.75
N PHE A 74 -0.73 -13.50 -9.59
CA PHE A 74 -0.37 -12.09 -9.73
C PHE A 74 0.62 -11.59 -8.66
N LEU A 75 0.72 -12.27 -7.51
CA LEU A 75 1.70 -11.96 -6.46
C LEU A 75 3.05 -12.67 -6.66
N VAL A 76 3.05 -13.86 -7.27
CA VAL A 76 4.24 -14.73 -7.40
C VAL A 76 4.93 -14.64 -8.76
N ASN A 77 4.23 -14.19 -9.80
CA ASN A 77 4.76 -14.29 -11.16
C ASN A 77 5.79 -13.18 -11.46
N LYS A 78 6.93 -13.56 -12.06
CA LYS A 78 8.02 -12.63 -12.46
C LYS A 78 7.60 -11.61 -13.53
N ASN A 79 6.54 -11.93 -14.29
CA ASN A 79 5.85 -11.01 -15.21
C ASN A 79 4.87 -10.11 -14.45
N GLN A 80 5.35 -9.47 -13.39
CA GLN A 80 4.55 -8.52 -12.62
C GLN A 80 4.08 -7.40 -13.56
N ASN A 81 2.81 -7.01 -13.44
CA ASN A 81 2.27 -5.83 -14.12
C ASN A 81 3.26 -4.68 -13.88
N PRO A 82 3.70 -3.91 -14.90
CA PRO A 82 4.75 -2.89 -14.76
C PRO A 82 4.50 -1.90 -13.60
N GLY A 83 3.25 -1.74 -13.16
CA GLY A 83 2.88 -1.01 -11.96
C GLY A 83 3.48 -1.51 -10.63
N MET A 84 3.75 -2.81 -10.48
CA MET A 84 4.40 -3.38 -9.28
C MET A 84 5.92 -3.14 -9.24
N LYS A 85 6.51 -2.74 -10.38
CA LYS A 85 7.94 -2.35 -10.46
C LYS A 85 8.15 -0.85 -10.24
N ILE A 86 7.10 -0.12 -9.88
CA ILE A 86 7.19 1.31 -9.59
C ILE A 86 7.86 1.49 -8.24
N ASN A 87 8.89 2.33 -8.19
CA ASN A 87 9.46 2.80 -6.92
C ASN A 87 8.32 3.26 -6.01
N TRP A 88 8.37 2.91 -4.72
CA TRP A 88 7.33 3.21 -3.71
C TRP A 88 6.07 2.30 -3.75
N SER A 89 6.01 1.30 -4.61
CA SER A 89 5.00 0.24 -4.54
C SER A 89 5.30 -0.76 -3.41
N ALA A 90 4.27 -1.45 -2.92
CA ALA A 90 4.42 -2.58 -2.01
C ALA A 90 5.36 -3.64 -2.63
N THR A 91 6.30 -4.16 -1.83
CA THR A 91 7.18 -5.26 -2.26
C THR A 91 6.38 -6.56 -2.36
N SER A 92 6.95 -7.55 -3.05
CA SER A 92 6.33 -8.88 -3.17
C SER A 92 6.13 -9.53 -1.79
N GLU A 93 7.05 -9.33 -0.85
CA GLU A 93 6.97 -9.83 0.52
C GLU A 93 5.82 -9.15 1.27
N LEU A 94 5.71 -7.81 1.19
CA LEU A 94 4.62 -7.09 1.84
C LEU A 94 3.25 -7.51 1.27
N ALA A 95 3.16 -7.67 -0.05
CA ALA A 95 1.94 -8.13 -0.69
C ALA A 95 1.58 -9.57 -0.27
N ALA A 96 2.55 -10.49 -0.25
CA ALA A 96 2.36 -11.87 0.22
C ALA A 96 1.89 -11.94 1.68
N ILE A 97 2.52 -11.18 2.57
CA ILE A 97 2.14 -11.10 3.99
C ILE A 97 0.72 -10.55 4.12
N THR A 98 0.43 -9.42 3.46
CA THR A 98 -0.87 -8.75 3.54
C THR A 98 -2.00 -9.65 3.03
N TYR A 99 -1.80 -10.29 1.87
CA TYR A 99 -2.75 -11.25 1.32
C TYR A 99 -3.03 -12.39 2.30
N SER A 100 -1.96 -12.97 2.86
CA SER A 100 -2.05 -14.10 3.79
C SER A 100 -2.78 -13.72 5.07
N LEU A 101 -2.48 -12.56 5.65
CA LEU A 101 -3.15 -12.05 6.85
C LEU A 101 -4.64 -11.84 6.59
N VAL A 102 -5.03 -11.22 5.47
CA VAL A 102 -6.46 -11.03 5.14
C VAL A 102 -7.16 -12.37 4.92
N ARG A 103 -6.53 -13.32 4.23
CA ARG A 103 -7.07 -14.68 4.03
C ARG A 103 -7.29 -15.44 5.33
N LEU A 104 -6.35 -15.33 6.27
CA LEU A 104 -6.39 -16.06 7.55
C LEU A 104 -7.32 -15.39 8.57
N LEU A 105 -7.24 -14.07 8.71
CA LEU A 105 -8.00 -13.31 9.71
C LEU A 105 -9.43 -12.98 9.28
N LYS A 106 -9.71 -12.97 7.96
CA LYS A 106 -11.03 -12.67 7.39
C LYS A 106 -11.65 -11.38 7.94
N PRO A 107 -10.93 -10.25 7.91
CA PRO A 107 -11.43 -9.00 8.48
C PRO A 107 -12.68 -8.50 7.74
N GLU A 108 -13.64 -7.96 8.49
CA GLU A 108 -14.82 -7.28 7.92
C GLU A 108 -14.49 -5.88 7.39
N LEU A 109 -13.41 -5.28 7.88
CA LEU A 109 -12.95 -3.97 7.47
C LEU A 109 -11.42 -3.88 7.55
N VAL A 110 -10.81 -3.32 6.52
CA VAL A 110 -9.39 -2.91 6.55
C VAL A 110 -9.33 -1.43 6.23
N VAL A 111 -8.49 -0.70 6.98
CA VAL A 111 -8.15 0.69 6.71
C VAL A 111 -6.70 0.75 6.24
N GLU A 112 -6.47 1.41 5.11
CA GLU A 112 -5.16 1.62 4.50
C GLU A 112 -4.89 3.12 4.37
N THR A 113 -3.67 3.55 4.69
CA THR A 113 -3.18 4.90 4.42
C THR A 113 -1.98 4.83 3.50
N GLY A 114 -2.02 5.57 2.39
CA GLY A 114 -0.99 5.50 1.35
C GLY A 114 -1.28 4.35 0.36
N VAL A 115 -1.89 4.69 -0.77
CA VAL A 115 -2.35 3.77 -1.82
C VAL A 115 -1.37 3.75 -2.99
N GLY A 116 -0.89 4.92 -3.40
CA GLY A 116 -0.03 5.07 -4.57
C GLY A 116 -0.64 4.44 -5.81
N ALA A 117 0.06 3.45 -6.39
CA ALA A 117 -0.43 2.72 -7.56
C ALA A 117 -1.58 1.73 -7.24
N GLY A 118 -1.74 1.32 -5.98
CA GLY A 118 -2.80 0.41 -5.52
C GLY A 118 -2.42 -1.08 -5.48
N VAL A 119 -1.14 -1.43 -5.38
CA VAL A 119 -0.72 -2.85 -5.28
C VAL A 119 -1.21 -3.49 -3.98
N SER A 120 -1.04 -2.80 -2.84
CA SER A 120 -1.55 -3.24 -1.55
C SER A 120 -3.07 -3.28 -1.53
N SER A 121 -3.75 -2.24 -2.04
CA SER A 121 -5.22 -2.23 -2.15
C SER A 121 -5.75 -3.37 -3.02
N TRP A 122 -5.15 -3.62 -4.19
CA TRP A 122 -5.49 -4.76 -5.04
C TRP A 122 -5.30 -6.09 -4.29
N THR A 123 -4.18 -6.24 -3.58
CA THR A 123 -3.87 -7.43 -2.80
C THR A 123 -4.92 -7.71 -1.72
N ILE A 124 -5.27 -6.69 -0.93
CA ILE A 124 -6.27 -6.78 0.15
C ILE A 124 -7.64 -7.14 -0.44
N LEU A 125 -8.08 -6.40 -1.46
CA LEU A 125 -9.38 -6.62 -2.10
C LEU A 125 -9.48 -8.01 -2.73
N SER A 126 -8.39 -8.53 -3.31
CA SER A 126 -8.37 -9.88 -3.88
C SER A 126 -8.54 -10.95 -2.78
N ALA A 127 -7.87 -10.78 -1.63
CA ALA A 127 -8.02 -11.69 -0.50
C ALA A 127 -9.45 -11.64 0.10
N MET A 128 -10.03 -10.44 0.18
CA MET A 128 -11.43 -10.24 0.61
C MET A 128 -12.43 -10.88 -0.34
N GLU A 129 -12.24 -10.73 -1.65
CA GLU A 129 -13.09 -11.34 -2.66
C GLU A 129 -13.09 -12.87 -2.52
N GLU A 130 -11.92 -13.47 -2.37
CA GLU A 130 -11.77 -14.92 -2.13
C GLU A 130 -12.39 -15.35 -0.79
N ASN A 131 -12.39 -14.48 0.23
CA ASN A 131 -13.06 -14.76 1.50
C ASN A 131 -14.57 -14.53 1.44
N ARG A 132 -15.06 -13.81 0.41
CA ARG A 132 -16.42 -13.29 0.29
C ARG A 132 -16.85 -12.41 1.47
N ILE A 133 -15.89 -11.78 2.14
CA ILE A 133 -16.13 -10.93 3.31
C ILE A 133 -15.21 -9.71 3.25
N GLY A 134 -15.70 -8.61 3.83
CA GLY A 134 -14.90 -7.43 4.10
C GLY A 134 -15.01 -6.33 3.05
N ASN A 135 -14.66 -5.13 3.50
CA ASN A 135 -14.48 -3.94 2.68
C ASN A 135 -13.13 -3.28 3.02
N LEU A 136 -12.57 -2.55 2.05
CA LEU A 136 -11.36 -1.77 2.21
C LEU A 136 -11.71 -0.28 2.15
N ILE A 137 -11.33 0.47 3.19
CA ILE A 137 -11.26 1.93 3.15
C ILE A 137 -9.81 2.31 2.92
N SER A 138 -9.54 3.03 1.83
CA SER A 138 -8.21 3.53 1.52
C SER A 138 -8.18 5.05 1.54
N ILE A 139 -7.17 5.62 2.19
CA ILE A 139 -6.96 7.06 2.30
C ILE A 139 -5.60 7.41 1.67
N ASP A 140 -5.60 8.36 0.74
CA ASP A 140 -4.35 8.89 0.18
C ASP A 140 -4.47 10.38 -0.17
N LEU A 141 -3.33 11.04 -0.18
CA LEU A 141 -3.21 12.40 -0.68
C LEU A 141 -3.48 12.43 -2.20
N PRO A 142 -3.98 13.56 -2.72
CA PRO A 142 -4.04 13.75 -4.16
C PRO A 142 -2.65 13.63 -4.77
N THR A 143 -2.52 12.85 -5.85
CA THR A 143 -1.28 12.84 -6.63
C THR A 143 -1.00 14.25 -7.17
N PRO A 144 0.23 14.79 -7.00
CA PRO A 144 0.61 16.03 -7.63
C PRO A 144 0.58 15.81 -9.15
N ASN A 145 -0.48 16.30 -9.77
CA ASN A 145 -0.93 15.96 -11.11
C ASN A 145 0.10 16.33 -12.20
N THR A 146 1.05 15.43 -12.46
CA THR A 146 1.84 15.38 -13.69
C THR A 146 1.11 14.44 -14.64
N ARG A 147 0.91 14.83 -15.89
CA ARG A 147 0.13 14.11 -16.92
C ARG A 147 0.67 12.68 -17.24
N LEU A 148 1.69 12.24 -16.52
CA LEU A 148 2.46 11.02 -16.70
C LEU A 148 2.17 9.98 -15.61
N LEU A 149 1.52 10.36 -14.50
CA LEU A 149 1.13 9.42 -13.45
C LEU A 149 -0.40 9.25 -13.43
N PRO A 150 -0.92 8.02 -13.58
CA PRO A 150 -2.35 7.73 -13.48
C PRO A 150 -2.92 8.04 -12.08
N ASP A 151 -4.25 8.02 -11.95
CA ASP A 151 -4.93 8.25 -10.66
C ASP A 151 -4.47 7.29 -9.57
N VAL A 152 -4.62 7.71 -8.30
CA VAL A 152 -4.36 6.84 -7.14
C VAL A 152 -5.15 5.54 -7.28
N GLY A 153 -4.47 4.41 -7.05
CA GLY A 153 -5.08 3.09 -7.13
C GLY A 153 -5.46 2.64 -8.54
N TYR A 154 -4.84 3.19 -9.59
CA TYR A 154 -5.13 2.81 -10.96
C TYR A 154 -4.86 1.33 -11.29
N LEU A 155 -4.05 0.62 -10.51
CA LEU A 155 -3.85 -0.83 -10.66
C LEU A 155 -5.00 -1.65 -10.10
N VAL A 156 -5.86 -1.07 -9.26
CA VAL A 156 -6.98 -1.80 -8.65
C VAL A 156 -7.99 -2.18 -9.75
N PRO A 157 -8.22 -3.48 -9.99
CA PRO A 157 -9.17 -3.95 -11.01
C PRO A 157 -10.59 -3.46 -10.72
N LYS A 158 -11.35 -3.17 -11.78
CA LYS A 158 -12.70 -2.58 -11.68
C LYS A 158 -13.67 -3.50 -10.95
N GLU A 159 -13.56 -4.80 -11.20
CA GLU A 159 -14.36 -5.86 -10.62
C GLU A 159 -14.23 -5.94 -9.09
N LEU A 160 -13.10 -5.52 -8.52
CA LEU A 160 -12.87 -5.52 -7.08
C LEU A 160 -13.33 -4.23 -6.38
N ARG A 161 -13.62 -3.17 -7.14
CA ARG A 161 -13.97 -1.85 -6.58
C ARG A 161 -15.31 -1.84 -5.84
N HIS A 162 -16.13 -2.87 -6.01
CA HIS A 162 -17.39 -3.00 -5.27
C HIS A 162 -17.19 -3.15 -3.75
N ARG A 163 -15.99 -3.52 -3.29
CA ARG A 163 -15.59 -3.59 -1.87
C ARG A 163 -14.69 -2.43 -1.43
N TRP A 164 -14.48 -1.43 -2.29
CA TRP A 164 -13.45 -0.41 -2.09
C TRP A 164 -14.07 0.98 -1.92
N ASP A 165 -13.83 1.59 -0.77
CA ASP A 165 -14.11 3.00 -0.49
C ASP A 165 -12.79 3.79 -0.50
N PHE A 166 -12.59 4.64 -1.50
CA PHE A 166 -11.39 5.46 -1.61
C PHE A 166 -11.68 6.91 -1.24
N GLN A 167 -10.98 7.40 -0.21
CA GLN A 167 -11.11 8.76 0.29
C GLN A 167 -9.84 9.56 0.02
N ARG A 168 -10.01 10.70 -0.65
CA ARG A 168 -8.89 11.57 -1.03
C ARG A 168 -8.69 12.64 0.03
N GLY A 169 -7.52 12.64 0.68
CA GLY A 169 -7.18 13.64 1.69
C GLY A 169 -6.10 13.17 2.66
N SER A 170 -5.73 14.05 3.61
CA SER A 170 -4.80 13.69 4.68
C SER A 170 -5.49 12.76 5.66
N SER A 171 -4.86 11.63 5.97
CA SER A 171 -5.35 10.68 6.99
C SER A 171 -5.53 11.34 8.35
N LYS A 172 -4.71 12.34 8.70
CA LYS A 172 -4.84 13.13 9.94
C LYS A 172 -6.19 13.85 10.09
N THR A 173 -6.90 14.09 8.99
CA THR A 173 -8.21 14.78 9.00
C THR A 173 -9.36 13.80 8.84
N LEU A 174 -9.12 12.65 8.23
CA LEU A 174 -10.15 11.66 7.86
C LEU A 174 -10.27 10.51 8.88
N LEU A 175 -9.25 10.31 9.72
CA LEU A 175 -9.22 9.40 10.88
C LEU A 175 -9.11 10.20 12.17
#